data_AF-A0A838VTL2-F1
#
_entry.id   AF-A0A838VTL2-F1
#
_cell.length_a   1.000
_cell.length_b   1.000
_cell.length_c   1.000
_cell.angle_alpha   90.00
_cell.angle_beta   90.00
_cell.angle_gamma   90.00
#
_symmetry.space_group_name_H-M   'P 1'
#
loop_
_entity.id
_entity.type
_entity.pdbx_description
1 polymer ?
#
loop_
_entity_poly.entity_id
_entity_poly.type
_entity_poly.pdbx_seq_one_letter_code
_entity_poly.pdbx_strand_id
1 'polypeptide(L)'
;GDIYYEFSYPNIDVKDDTKVSPQILNAVRLQIKKLGGIKGYVVVDNRGYTKQANIVLPTGLDANLKQTMQQMLDSIKQMSMPVPQEAVGVGSQWQVTSMLNTSGMNIKQMTTYQLVSLKDGVVTLNVNTVQAALPSQKLTPPGLPSGVTLALKSYEGVGQGQVTMALNQLMPIHSTVSMHNNIDIAYKSPGKVEETTMNQKINIELTINSK
;
A
#
# COMPACT_ATOMS: atom_id res chain seq x y z
N GLY A 1 11.77 -23.15 4.91
CA GLY A 1 12.73 -22.94 3.81
C GLY A 1 12.59 -21.51 3.36
N ASP A 2 13.70 -20.89 2.96
CA ASP A 2 13.70 -19.48 2.55
C ASP A 2 13.66 -19.40 1.02
N ILE A 3 12.87 -18.46 0.50
CA ILE A 3 12.68 -18.16 -0.91
C ILE A 3 13.45 -16.89 -1.20
N TYR A 4 14.44 -16.99 -2.09
CA TYR A 4 15.22 -15.86 -2.59
C TYR A 4 14.78 -15.54 -4.01
N TYR A 5 14.50 -14.27 -4.30
CA TYR A 5 14.29 -13.82 -5.66
C TYR A 5 14.86 -12.42 -5.88
N GLU A 6 15.33 -12.19 -7.11
CA GLU A 6 15.80 -10.90 -7.61
C GLU A 6 14.78 -10.30 -8.55
N PHE A 7 14.75 -8.97 -8.63
CA PHE A 7 13.85 -8.27 -9.52
C PHE A 7 14.54 -7.05 -10.14
N SER A 8 14.08 -6.68 -11.32
CA SER A 8 14.52 -5.50 -12.06
C SER A 8 13.36 -4.94 -12.86
N TYR A 9 13.06 -3.65 -12.68
CA TYR A 9 12.03 -2.90 -13.37
C TYR A 9 12.69 -1.83 -14.23
N PRO A 10 13.08 -2.15 -15.48
CA PRO A 10 13.80 -1.20 -16.32
C PRO A 10 12.95 0.01 -16.70
N ASN A 11 11.63 -0.18 -16.81
CA ASN A 11 10.69 0.85 -17.24
C ASN A 11 9.46 0.86 -16.32
N ILE A 12 9.00 2.06 -15.96
CA ILE A 12 7.77 2.29 -15.22
C ILE A 12 7.05 3.45 -15.89
N ASP A 13 5.74 3.31 -16.13
CA ASP A 13 4.92 4.35 -16.76
C ASP A 13 3.54 4.40 -16.11
N VAL A 14 2.83 5.50 -16.35
CA VAL A 14 1.46 5.72 -15.93
C VAL A 14 0.57 5.57 -17.15
N LYS A 15 -0.42 4.69 -17.07
CA LYS A 15 -1.42 4.50 -18.13
C LYS A 15 -2.25 5.78 -18.30
N ASP A 16 -2.61 6.12 -19.53
CA ASP A 16 -3.52 7.24 -19.78
C ASP A 16 -4.87 7.03 -19.12
N ASP A 17 -5.39 8.09 -18.51
CA ASP A 17 -6.72 8.15 -17.90
C ASP A 17 -7.42 9.44 -18.32
N THR A 18 -8.55 9.30 -19.02
CA THR A 18 -9.34 10.42 -19.54
C THR A 18 -10.05 11.23 -18.45
N LYS A 19 -10.14 10.69 -17.22
CA LYS A 19 -10.72 11.38 -16.05
C LYS A 19 -9.73 12.31 -15.37
N VAL A 20 -8.42 12.20 -15.66
CA VAL A 20 -7.36 13.01 -15.06
C VAL A 20 -6.93 14.08 -16.06
N SER A 21 -6.69 15.31 -15.58
CA SER A 21 -6.24 16.38 -16.48
C SER A 21 -4.88 16.01 -17.12
N PRO A 22 -4.65 16.31 -18.41
CA PRO A 22 -3.40 15.96 -19.08
C PRO A 22 -2.16 16.55 -18.41
N GLN A 23 -2.29 17.75 -17.81
CA GLN A 23 -1.22 18.40 -17.07
C GLN A 23 -0.82 17.60 -15.82
N ILE A 24 -1.79 17.14 -15.03
CA ILE A 24 -1.53 16.32 -13.85
C ILE A 24 -0.95 14.98 -14.26
N LEU A 25 -1.54 14.32 -15.27
CA LEU A 25 -1.07 13.03 -15.77
C LEU A 25 0.39 13.10 -16.24
N ASN A 26 0.75 14.15 -16.99
CA ASN A 26 2.13 14.36 -17.44
C ASN A 26 3.09 14.65 -16.28
N ALA A 27 2.67 15.44 -15.29
CA ALA A 27 3.49 15.70 -14.11
C ALA A 27 3.76 14.42 -13.31
N VAL A 28 2.74 13.58 -13.07
CA VAL A 28 2.89 12.30 -12.37
C VAL A 28 3.76 11.35 -13.20
N ARG A 29 3.51 11.24 -14.51
CA ARG A 29 4.29 10.40 -15.44
C ARG A 29 5.77 10.77 -15.42
N LEU A 30 6.11 12.05 -15.46
CA LEU A 30 7.51 12.50 -15.41
C LEU A 30 8.22 12.08 -14.12
N GLN A 31 7.51 12.07 -12.99
CA GLN A 31 8.07 11.61 -11.72
C GLN A 31 8.22 10.08 -11.67
N ILE A 32 7.19 9.35 -12.12
CA ILE A 32 7.19 7.89 -12.13
C ILE A 32 8.25 7.33 -13.11
N LYS A 33 8.49 7.98 -14.25
CA LYS A 33 9.53 7.53 -15.19
C LYS A 33 10.94 7.56 -14.60
N LYS A 34 11.20 8.44 -13.62
CA LYS A 34 12.49 8.48 -12.90
C LYS A 34 12.73 7.22 -12.06
N LEU A 35 11.67 6.47 -11.76
CA LEU A 35 11.75 5.21 -11.02
C LEU A 35 12.12 4.01 -11.93
N GLY A 36 12.23 4.21 -13.25
CA GLY A 36 12.80 3.19 -14.14
C GLY A 36 14.22 2.82 -13.73
N GLY A 37 14.54 1.52 -13.72
CA GLY A 37 15.83 0.99 -13.31
C GLY A 37 15.90 0.54 -11.84
N ILE A 38 14.78 0.54 -11.11
CA ILE A 38 14.71 -0.09 -9.79
C ILE A 38 15.09 -1.57 -9.92
N LYS A 39 15.97 -2.03 -9.05
CA LYS A 39 16.36 -3.44 -8.95
C LYS A 39 16.60 -3.82 -7.50
N GLY A 40 16.57 -5.11 -7.19
CA GLY A 40 16.78 -5.55 -5.82
C GLY A 40 16.62 -7.04 -5.65
N TYR A 41 16.61 -7.46 -4.39
CA TYR A 41 16.29 -8.82 -4.00
C TYR A 41 15.45 -8.82 -2.73
N VAL A 42 14.71 -9.90 -2.53
CA VAL A 42 13.94 -10.17 -1.31
C VAL A 42 14.18 -11.61 -0.87
N VAL A 43 14.27 -11.80 0.44
CA VAL A 43 14.26 -13.09 1.12
C VAL A 43 12.95 -13.19 1.88
N VAL A 44 12.15 -14.19 1.56
CA VAL A 44 10.87 -14.47 2.20
C VAL A 44 10.93 -15.87 2.79
N ASP A 45 10.36 -16.08 3.98
CA ASP A 45 10.21 -17.44 4.50
C ASP A 45 9.08 -18.22 3.78
N ASN A 46 8.91 -19.49 4.12
CA ASN A 46 7.86 -20.34 3.56
C ASN A 46 6.44 -19.95 3.98
N ARG A 47 6.27 -18.92 4.80
CA ARG A 47 4.98 -18.40 5.24
C ARG A 47 4.67 -17.03 4.64
N GLY A 48 5.55 -16.46 3.81
CA GLY A 48 5.32 -15.15 3.21
C GLY A 48 5.83 -13.98 4.06
N TYR A 49 6.58 -14.23 5.13
CA TYR A 49 7.23 -13.16 5.89
C TYR A 49 8.54 -12.74 5.24
N THR A 50 8.64 -11.44 4.94
CA THR A 50 9.88 -10.84 4.44
C THR A 50 10.93 -10.81 5.54
N LYS A 51 11.99 -11.62 5.38
CA LYS A 51 13.15 -11.63 6.28
C LYS A 51 14.15 -10.54 5.92
N GLN A 52 14.36 -10.30 4.63
CA GLN A 52 15.32 -9.33 4.12
C GLN A 52 14.84 -8.76 2.80
N ALA A 53 15.06 -7.48 2.58
CA ALA A 53 14.81 -6.84 1.30
C ALA A 53 15.89 -5.78 1.06
N ASN A 54 16.47 -5.81 -0.13
CA ASN A 54 17.42 -4.80 -0.58
C ASN A 54 16.94 -4.24 -1.92
N ILE A 55 16.81 -2.93 -1.99
CA ILE A 55 16.25 -2.25 -3.15
C ILE A 55 17.18 -1.11 -3.51
N VAL A 56 17.66 -1.15 -4.75
CA VAL A 56 18.55 -0.17 -5.33
C VAL A 56 17.69 0.80 -6.13
N LEU A 57 17.58 2.01 -5.62
CA LEU A 57 16.92 3.10 -6.32
C LEU A 57 17.83 3.67 -7.42
N PRO A 58 17.24 4.16 -8.53
CA PRO A 58 17.98 4.88 -9.57
C PRO A 58 18.77 6.07 -9.02
N THR A 59 19.93 6.35 -9.60
CA THR A 59 20.72 7.54 -9.27
C THR A 59 20.03 8.81 -9.78
N GLY A 60 20.07 9.90 -9.03
CA GLY A 60 19.50 11.19 -9.45
C GLY A 60 18.05 11.44 -9.00
N LEU A 61 17.46 10.56 -8.20
CA LEU A 61 16.20 10.88 -7.51
C LEU A 61 16.41 12.04 -6.52
N ASP A 62 15.47 12.99 -6.53
CA ASP A 62 15.42 14.04 -5.52
C ASP A 62 15.11 13.49 -4.12
N ALA A 63 15.40 14.29 -3.09
CA ALA A 63 15.29 13.85 -1.69
C ALA A 63 13.86 13.44 -1.30
N ASN A 64 12.85 14.16 -1.80
CA ASN A 64 11.46 13.85 -1.53
C ASN A 64 11.07 12.50 -2.13
N LEU A 65 11.40 12.26 -3.41
CA LEU A 65 11.09 11.01 -4.08
C LEU A 65 11.81 9.82 -3.43
N LYS A 66 13.07 10.00 -3.00
CA LYS A 66 13.78 8.97 -2.21
C LYS A 66 13.07 8.64 -0.91
N GLN A 67 12.61 9.66 -0.16
CA GLN A 67 11.88 9.45 1.09
C GLN A 67 10.54 8.75 0.86
N THR A 68 9.79 9.15 -0.16
CA THR A 68 8.53 8.48 -0.55
C THR A 68 8.78 7.03 -0.93
N MET A 69 9.83 6.74 -1.68
CA MET A 69 10.20 5.35 -2.00
C MET A 69 10.55 4.58 -0.74
N GLN A 70 11.36 5.14 0.17
CA GLN A 70 11.70 4.47 1.42
C GLN A 70 10.45 4.10 2.24
N GLN A 71 9.48 5.01 2.34
CA GLN A 71 8.20 4.74 3.00
C GLN A 71 7.40 3.63 2.30
N MET A 72 7.40 3.61 0.97
CA MET A 72 6.79 2.53 0.19
C MET A 72 7.49 1.19 0.45
N LEU A 73 8.82 1.18 0.53
CA LEU A 73 9.59 -0.04 0.84
C LEU A 73 9.31 -0.54 2.24
N ASP A 74 9.20 0.35 3.22
CA ASP A 74 8.88 -0.03 4.59
C ASP A 74 7.45 -0.58 4.66
N SER A 75 6.53 -0.04 3.85
CA SER A 75 5.19 -0.61 3.68
C SER A 75 5.24 -2.00 3.03
N ILE A 76 6.07 -2.21 2.01
CA ILE A 76 6.25 -3.53 1.37
C ILE A 76 6.82 -4.56 2.36
N LYS A 77 7.80 -4.16 3.18
CA LYS A 77 8.34 -5.03 4.25
C LYS A 77 7.27 -5.43 5.27
N GLN A 78 6.30 -4.55 5.53
CA GLN A 78 5.16 -4.81 6.39
C GLN A 78 4.02 -5.57 5.69
N MET A 79 3.96 -5.53 4.36
CA MET A 79 3.08 -6.36 3.53
C MET A 79 3.64 -7.77 3.40
N SER A 80 3.83 -8.46 4.53
CA SER A 80 3.79 -9.92 4.51
C SER A 80 2.35 -10.33 4.20
N MET A 81 2.16 -11.24 3.25
CA MET A 81 0.88 -11.92 3.05
C MET A 81 0.99 -13.29 3.71
N PRO A 82 0.84 -13.37 5.05
CA PRO A 82 1.13 -14.60 5.76
C PRO A 82 0.18 -15.69 5.30
N VAL A 83 0.75 -16.79 4.86
CA VAL A 83 0.02 -18.03 4.59
C VAL A 83 -0.21 -18.73 5.94
N PRO A 84 -1.41 -19.30 6.18
CA PRO A 84 -1.69 -20.15 7.33
C PRO A 84 -0.69 -21.29 7.49
N GLN A 85 -0.61 -21.87 8.70
CA GLN A 85 0.22 -23.05 8.94
C GLN A 85 -0.41 -24.30 8.31
N GLU A 86 -1.73 -24.34 8.26
CA GLU A 86 -2.50 -25.37 7.59
C GLU A 86 -2.32 -25.28 6.07
N ALA A 87 -2.35 -26.43 5.39
CA ALA A 87 -2.28 -26.48 3.94
C ALA A 87 -3.48 -25.74 3.33
N VAL A 88 -3.19 -24.77 2.45
CA VAL A 88 -4.19 -23.99 1.74
C VAL A 88 -4.39 -24.60 0.35
N GLY A 89 -5.63 -24.95 0.02
CA GLY A 89 -6.03 -25.44 -1.29
C GLY A 89 -6.86 -24.41 -2.06
N VAL A 90 -7.10 -24.66 -3.34
CA VAL A 90 -8.03 -23.84 -4.12
C VAL A 90 -9.41 -23.84 -3.44
N GLY A 91 -9.99 -22.66 -3.29
CA GLY A 91 -11.24 -22.41 -2.57
C GLY A 91 -11.09 -22.07 -1.10
N SER A 92 -9.92 -22.36 -0.49
CA SER A 92 -9.65 -22.02 0.90
C SER A 92 -9.66 -20.50 1.13
N GLN A 93 -10.11 -20.11 2.32
CA GLN A 93 -10.14 -18.72 2.77
C GLN A 93 -9.43 -18.59 4.11
N TRP A 94 -8.70 -17.49 4.29
CA TRP A 94 -8.09 -17.16 5.56
C TRP A 94 -8.08 -15.65 5.76
N GLN A 95 -7.97 -15.27 7.03
CA GLN A 95 -7.99 -13.87 7.43
C GLN A 95 -6.68 -13.51 8.12
N VAL A 96 -6.15 -12.35 7.75
CA VAL A 96 -4.96 -11.75 8.34
C VAL A 96 -5.37 -10.44 9.00
N THR A 97 -4.97 -10.26 10.26
CA THR A 97 -5.13 -8.98 10.95
C THR A 97 -3.76 -8.33 11.10
N SER A 98 -3.65 -7.08 10.66
CA SER A 98 -2.42 -6.29 10.72
C SER A 98 -2.69 -4.93 11.35
N MET A 99 -1.68 -4.36 12.01
CA MET A 99 -1.70 -2.98 12.49
C MET A 99 -0.85 -2.15 11.54
N LEU A 100 -1.46 -1.20 10.85
CA LEU A 100 -0.79 -0.27 9.96
C LEU A 100 -0.54 1.05 10.67
N ASN A 101 0.66 1.61 10.49
CA ASN A 101 0.92 3.00 10.84
C ASN A 101 1.13 3.80 9.54
N THR A 102 0.15 4.61 9.16
CA THR A 102 0.21 5.43 7.94
C THR A 102 -0.04 6.89 8.28
N SER A 103 0.90 7.77 7.92
CA SER A 103 0.80 9.21 8.20
C SER A 103 0.52 9.54 9.68
N GLY A 104 1.02 8.70 10.60
CA GLY A 104 0.80 8.82 12.04
C GLY A 104 -0.54 8.26 12.54
N MET A 105 -1.37 7.68 11.66
CA MET A 105 -2.61 6.98 12.02
C MET A 105 -2.33 5.50 12.27
N ASN A 106 -2.79 4.99 13.42
CA ASN A 106 -2.79 3.56 13.72
C ASN A 106 -4.13 2.94 13.27
N ILE A 107 -4.06 2.10 12.26
CA ILE A 107 -5.23 1.50 11.60
C ILE A 107 -5.15 -0.01 11.78
N LYS A 108 -6.20 -0.61 12.33
CA LYS A 108 -6.38 -2.06 12.31
C LYS A 108 -6.92 -2.43 10.94
N GLN A 109 -6.17 -3.25 10.22
CA GLN A 109 -6.59 -3.84 8.96
C GLN A 109 -6.90 -5.32 9.15
N MET A 110 -8.01 -5.76 8.58
CA MET A 110 -8.42 -7.14 8.50
C MET A 110 -8.61 -7.49 7.02
N THR A 111 -7.78 -8.39 6.51
CA THR A 111 -7.79 -8.80 5.11
C THR A 111 -8.15 -10.28 5.00
N THR A 112 -9.21 -10.58 4.28
CA THR A 112 -9.62 -11.94 3.93
C THR A 112 -9.12 -12.26 2.53
N TYR A 113 -8.34 -13.34 2.44
CA TYR A 113 -7.82 -13.88 1.19
C TYR A 113 -8.59 -15.16 0.83
N GLN A 114 -8.88 -15.33 -0.46
CA GLN A 114 -9.41 -16.57 -1.02
C GLN A 114 -8.49 -17.06 -2.12
N LEU A 115 -8.01 -18.30 -2.03
CA LEU A 115 -7.22 -18.91 -3.09
C LEU A 115 -8.13 -19.32 -4.26
N VAL A 116 -8.01 -18.63 -5.40
CA VAL A 116 -8.81 -18.90 -6.60
C VAL A 116 -8.11 -19.92 -7.50
N SER A 117 -6.79 -19.79 -7.67
CA SER A 117 -5.99 -20.73 -8.46
C SER A 117 -4.55 -20.75 -7.96
N LEU A 118 -3.92 -21.92 -8.11
CA LEU A 118 -2.48 -22.11 -7.93
C LEU A 118 -2.01 -23.06 -9.03
N LYS A 119 -1.22 -22.55 -9.97
CA LYS A 119 -0.68 -23.34 -11.08
C LYS A 119 0.69 -22.79 -11.48
N ASP A 120 1.67 -23.69 -11.65
CA ASP A 120 3.02 -23.34 -12.12
C ASP A 120 3.69 -22.21 -11.30
N GLY A 121 3.44 -22.17 -9.99
CA GLY A 121 3.97 -21.13 -9.09
C GLY A 121 3.29 -19.76 -9.24
N VAL A 122 2.21 -19.67 -10.01
CA VAL A 122 1.34 -18.49 -10.14
C VAL A 122 0.09 -18.70 -9.31
N VAL A 123 -0.22 -17.71 -8.47
CA VAL A 123 -1.36 -17.70 -7.56
C VAL A 123 -2.31 -16.57 -7.95
N THR A 124 -3.61 -16.87 -7.98
CA THR A 124 -4.66 -15.85 -8.03
C THR A 124 -5.43 -15.85 -6.72
N LEU A 125 -5.55 -14.68 -6.09
CA LEU A 125 -6.32 -14.46 -4.86
C LEU A 125 -7.40 -13.41 -5.07
N ASN A 126 -8.59 -13.68 -4.51
CA ASN A 126 -9.51 -12.59 -4.18
C ASN A 126 -9.14 -12.03 -2.82
N VAL A 127 -9.20 -10.71 -2.70
CA VAL A 127 -8.81 -9.96 -1.51
C VAL A 127 -9.98 -9.08 -1.09
N ASN A 128 -10.40 -9.18 0.16
CA ASN A 128 -11.36 -8.27 0.78
C ASN A 128 -10.71 -7.66 2.02
N THR A 129 -10.74 -6.35 2.15
CA THR A 129 -10.08 -5.61 3.23
C THR A 129 -11.09 -4.74 3.95
N VAL A 130 -11.05 -4.80 5.28
CA VAL A 130 -11.73 -3.86 6.17
C VAL A 130 -10.68 -3.19 7.04
N GLN A 131 -10.74 -1.87 7.12
CA GLN A 131 -9.85 -1.05 7.92
C GLN A 131 -10.66 -0.22 8.90
N ALA A 132 -10.18 -0.12 10.13
CA ALA A 132 -10.74 0.78 11.14
C ALA A 132 -9.62 1.33 12.02
N ALA A 133 -9.67 2.62 12.34
CA ALA A 133 -8.83 3.18 13.38
C ALA A 133 -9.48 3.02 14.76
N LEU A 134 -8.66 2.94 15.81
CA LEU A 134 -9.17 3.19 17.16
C LEU A 134 -9.65 4.65 17.25
N PRO A 135 -10.77 4.94 17.93
CA PRO A 135 -11.30 6.29 18.04
C PRO A 135 -10.31 7.27 18.68
N SER A 136 -10.27 8.50 18.18
CA SER A 136 -9.52 9.64 18.76
C SER A 136 -8.00 9.41 18.87
N GLN A 137 -7.29 9.65 17.77
CA GLN A 137 -5.82 9.62 17.74
C GLN A 137 -5.27 11.02 17.48
N LYS A 138 -4.28 11.46 18.26
CA LYS A 138 -3.57 12.71 17.97
C LYS A 138 -2.67 12.49 16.77
N LEU A 139 -2.82 13.32 15.74
CA LEU A 139 -1.99 13.26 14.54
C LEU A 139 -0.88 14.30 14.64
N THR A 140 0.34 13.88 14.34
CA THR A 140 1.53 14.74 14.34
C THR A 140 2.28 14.59 13.01
N PRO A 141 1.64 14.90 11.87
CA PRO A 141 2.31 14.79 10.59
C PRO A 141 3.51 15.74 10.53
N PRO A 142 4.60 15.37 9.83
CA PRO A 142 5.74 16.26 9.62
C PRO A 142 5.29 17.59 8.99
N GLY A 143 5.78 18.72 9.54
CA GLY A 143 5.45 20.06 9.04
C GLY A 143 4.15 20.65 9.59
N LEU A 144 3.53 20.05 10.61
CA LEU A 144 2.38 20.64 11.28
C LEU A 144 2.74 22.02 11.88
N PRO A 145 2.03 23.12 11.52
CA PRO A 145 2.33 24.43 12.07
C PRO A 145 2.17 24.49 13.58
N SER A 146 3.01 25.29 14.24
CA SER A 146 2.94 25.47 15.69
C SER A 146 1.58 26.00 16.12
N GLY A 147 1.00 25.39 17.17
CA GLY A 147 -0.30 25.75 17.72
C GLY A 147 -1.51 25.18 16.97
N VAL A 148 -1.31 24.42 15.88
CA VAL A 148 -2.38 23.62 15.26
C VAL A 148 -2.41 22.25 15.92
N THR A 149 -3.60 21.74 16.25
CA THR A 149 -3.78 20.35 16.68
C THR A 149 -4.67 19.60 15.70
N LEU A 150 -4.27 18.37 15.36
CA LEU A 150 -5.04 17.45 14.54
C LEU A 150 -5.41 16.21 15.35
N ALA A 151 -6.66 15.78 15.26
CA ALA A 151 -7.15 14.57 15.88
C ALA A 151 -7.98 13.77 14.88
N LEU A 152 -7.59 12.52 14.63
CA LEU A 152 -8.42 11.56 13.91
C LEU A 152 -9.59 11.16 14.80
N LYS A 153 -10.81 11.52 14.42
CA LYS A 153 -12.02 11.13 15.16
C LYS A 153 -12.49 9.74 14.71
N SER A 154 -12.51 9.49 13.41
CA SER A 154 -12.89 8.20 12.82
C SER A 154 -12.06 7.91 11.55
N TYR A 155 -11.86 6.63 11.27
CA TYR A 155 -11.37 6.15 9.98
C TYR A 155 -12.01 4.80 9.72
N GLU A 156 -12.66 4.67 8.57
CA GLU A 156 -13.22 3.43 8.07
C GLU A 156 -12.81 3.24 6.62
N GLY A 157 -12.35 2.05 6.27
CA GLY A 157 -11.96 1.71 4.92
C GLY A 157 -12.50 0.35 4.54
N VAL A 158 -13.04 0.23 3.33
CA VAL A 158 -13.41 -1.05 2.73
C VAL A 158 -12.78 -1.18 1.35
N GLY A 159 -12.23 -2.34 1.07
CA GLY A 159 -11.63 -2.61 -0.22
C GLY A 159 -11.82 -4.03 -0.69
N GLN A 160 -11.76 -4.18 -1.99
CA GLN A 160 -11.87 -5.47 -2.66
C GLN A 160 -10.95 -5.49 -3.87
N GLY A 161 -10.54 -6.68 -4.27
CA GLY A 161 -9.66 -6.81 -5.42
C GLY A 161 -9.35 -8.25 -5.77
N GLN A 162 -8.65 -8.38 -6.89
CA GLN A 162 -8.03 -9.62 -7.30
C GLN A 162 -6.54 -9.36 -7.56
N VAL A 163 -5.71 -10.28 -7.10
CA VAL A 163 -4.26 -10.25 -7.35
C VAL A 163 -3.84 -11.57 -7.97
N THR A 164 -3.10 -11.48 -9.06
CA THR A 164 -2.40 -12.60 -9.70
C THR A 164 -0.92 -12.33 -9.59
N MET A 165 -0.20 -13.21 -8.90
CA MET A 165 1.23 -13.05 -8.64
C MET A 165 1.99 -14.34 -8.88
N ALA A 166 3.21 -14.23 -9.40
CA ALA A 166 4.16 -15.31 -9.37
C ALA A 166 4.89 -15.29 -8.02
N LEU A 167 5.05 -16.45 -7.38
CA LEU A 167 5.68 -16.56 -6.06
C LEU A 167 7.19 -16.20 -6.06
N ASN A 168 7.77 -16.02 -7.24
CA ASN A 168 9.17 -15.63 -7.46
C ASN A 168 9.33 -14.19 -7.97
N GLN A 169 8.28 -13.35 -7.87
CA GLN A 169 8.33 -11.95 -8.30
C GLN A 169 7.82 -11.02 -7.21
N LEU A 170 8.40 -9.81 -7.15
CA LEU A 170 7.99 -8.80 -6.16
C LEU A 170 6.62 -8.20 -6.50
N MET A 171 6.44 -7.80 -7.76
CA MET A 171 5.21 -7.18 -8.23
C MET A 171 4.24 -8.25 -8.74
N PRO A 172 2.93 -8.06 -8.52
CA PRO A 172 1.94 -8.93 -9.12
C PRO A 172 1.97 -8.81 -10.65
N ILE A 173 1.73 -9.92 -11.34
CA ILE A 173 1.53 -9.96 -12.79
C ILE A 173 0.34 -9.06 -13.15
N HIS A 174 -0.74 -9.19 -12.36
CA HIS A 174 -1.93 -8.39 -12.50
C HIS A 174 -2.55 -8.14 -11.13
N SER A 175 -3.02 -6.92 -10.89
CA SER A 175 -3.83 -6.62 -9.72
C SER A 175 -4.88 -5.58 -10.03
N THR A 176 -6.10 -5.80 -9.54
CA THR A 176 -7.14 -4.78 -9.45
C THR A 176 -7.51 -4.62 -7.99
N VAL A 177 -7.51 -3.39 -7.49
CA VAL A 177 -7.92 -3.07 -6.13
C VAL A 177 -8.79 -1.83 -6.17
N SER A 178 -9.94 -1.89 -5.53
CA SER A 178 -10.72 -0.72 -5.16
C SER A 178 -10.73 -0.55 -3.65
N MET A 179 -10.65 0.70 -3.19
CA MET A 179 -10.69 1.07 -1.77
C MET A 179 -11.59 2.30 -1.64
N HIS A 180 -12.51 2.26 -0.67
CA HIS A 180 -13.37 3.36 -0.29
C HIS A 180 -13.09 3.68 1.18
N ASN A 181 -12.62 4.89 1.44
CA ASN A 181 -12.27 5.35 2.78
C ASN A 181 -13.15 6.53 3.19
N ASN A 182 -13.56 6.54 4.44
CA ASN A 182 -14.22 7.65 5.11
C ASN A 182 -13.38 8.06 6.32
N ILE A 183 -13.02 9.34 6.40
CA ILE A 183 -12.08 9.86 7.39
C ILE A 183 -12.68 11.12 8.02
N ASP A 184 -12.77 11.15 9.35
CA ASP A 184 -13.11 12.35 10.11
C ASP A 184 -11.90 12.86 10.86
N ILE A 185 -11.46 14.07 10.52
CA ILE A 185 -10.34 14.75 11.17
C ILE A 185 -10.87 16.01 11.83
N ALA A 186 -10.69 16.14 13.13
CA ALA A 186 -10.83 17.42 13.80
C ALA A 186 -9.52 18.19 13.77
N TYR A 187 -9.60 19.45 13.40
CA TYR A 187 -8.48 20.38 13.49
C TYR A 187 -8.85 21.58 14.36
N LYS A 188 -7.85 22.08 15.07
CA LYS A 188 -7.96 23.29 15.89
C LYS A 188 -6.84 24.24 15.53
N SER A 189 -7.20 25.45 15.13
CA SER A 189 -6.23 26.52 14.82
C SER A 189 -5.76 27.22 16.11
N PRO A 190 -4.54 27.80 16.11
CA PRO A 190 -4.07 28.62 17.21
C PRO A 190 -5.07 29.74 17.54
N GLY A 191 -5.41 29.91 18.82
CA GLY A 191 -6.29 30.99 19.29
C GLY A 191 -7.79 30.78 19.09
N LYS A 192 -8.23 29.67 18.46
CA LYS A 192 -9.66 29.30 18.41
C LYS A 192 -9.97 28.27 19.49
N VAL A 193 -11.11 28.43 20.18
CA VAL A 193 -11.59 27.47 21.19
C VAL A 193 -12.27 26.27 20.53
N GLU A 194 -13.02 26.51 19.46
CA GLU A 194 -13.80 25.50 18.73
C GLU A 194 -12.93 24.65 17.80
N GLU A 195 -13.20 23.34 17.81
CA GLU A 195 -12.67 22.39 16.82
C GLU A 195 -13.53 22.43 15.56
N THR A 196 -12.92 22.35 14.40
CA THR A 196 -13.62 22.13 13.13
C THR A 196 -13.39 20.70 12.67
N THR A 197 -14.47 19.97 12.39
CA THR A 197 -14.39 18.62 11.83
C THR A 197 -14.45 18.67 10.32
N MET A 198 -13.50 18.01 9.68
CA MET A 198 -13.44 17.80 8.24
C MET A 198 -13.72 16.32 7.97
N ASN A 199 -14.79 16.05 7.22
CA ASN A 199 -15.07 14.72 6.68
C ASN A 199 -14.46 14.62 5.27
N GLN A 200 -13.75 13.53 4.99
CA GLN A 200 -13.17 13.24 3.69
C GLN A 200 -13.58 11.83 3.24
N LYS A 201 -14.08 11.73 2.01
CA LYS A 201 -14.32 10.46 1.33
C LYS A 201 -13.31 10.31 0.20
N ILE A 202 -12.57 9.20 0.22
CA ILE A 202 -11.52 8.92 -0.75
C ILE A 202 -11.80 7.57 -1.39
N ASN A 203 -11.96 7.59 -2.72
CA ASN A 203 -12.10 6.38 -3.52
C ASN A 203 -10.82 6.18 -4.33
N ILE A 204 -10.22 5.01 -4.24
CA ILE A 204 -8.99 4.64 -4.94
C ILE A 204 -9.31 3.43 -5.81
N GLU A 205 -9.02 3.55 -7.10
CA GLU A 205 -9.00 2.45 -8.04
C GLU A 205 -7.56 2.29 -8.53
N LEU A 206 -6.98 1.12 -8.28
CA LEU A 206 -5.62 0.81 -8.68
C LEU A 206 -5.62 -0.44 -9.57
N THR A 207 -4.99 -0.31 -10.73
CA THR A 207 -4.69 -1.45 -11.59
C THR A 207 -3.19 -1.53 -11.81
N ILE A 208 -2.61 -2.68 -11.50
CA ILE A 208 -1.20 -2.99 -11.73
C ILE A 208 -1.13 -4.05 -12.82
N ASN A 209 -0.22 -3.87 -13.78
CA ASN A 209 0.17 -4.89 -14.72
C ASN A 209 1.69 -4.92 -14.77
N SER A 210 2.30 -6.09 -14.56
CA SER A 210 3.71 -6.32 -14.81
C SER A 210 3.87 -7.40 -15.88
N LYS A 211 4.95 -7.29 -16.66
CA LYS A 211 5.31 -8.20 -17.75
C LYS A 211 6.73 -8.67 -17.53
#